data_AF-A0A2M9PC68-F1
#
_entry.id   AF-A0A2M9PC68-F1
#
_cell.length_a   1.000
_cell.length_b   1.000
_cell.length_c   1.000
_cell.angle_alpha   90.00
_cell.angle_beta   90.00
_cell.angle_gamma   90.00
#
_symmetry.space_group_name_H-M   'P 1'
#
loop_
_entity.id
_entity.type
_entity.pdbx_description
1 polymer ?
#
loop_
_entity_poly.entity_id
_entity_poly.type
_entity_poly.pdbx_seq_one_letter_code
_entity_poly.pdbx_strand_id
1 'polypeptide(L)'
;MSSVRLTDGQVLHLPGMPFVTDSHSVIMAPAEDDLAALVPLIPAAELLLFTGRLVTGARKRRRQARYAEVNVARLKLARLCIDQALADWQAVQELPDA
;
A
#
# COMPACT_ATOMS: atom_id res chain seq x y z
N MET A 1 -8.60 6.26 10.51
CA MET A 1 -8.44 4.81 10.30
C MET A 1 -8.56 4.55 8.80
N SER A 2 -7.50 4.09 8.13
CA SER A 2 -7.54 3.72 6.71
C SER A 2 -7.73 2.22 6.62
N SER A 3 -8.94 1.81 6.32
CA SER A 3 -9.36 0.42 6.24
C SER A 3 -9.50 0.01 4.78
N VAL A 4 -8.87 -1.10 4.38
CA VAL A 4 -9.02 -1.65 3.04
C VAL A 4 -9.87 -2.90 3.11
N ARG A 5 -11.01 -2.87 2.41
CA ARG A 5 -11.88 -4.04 2.32
C ARG A 5 -11.33 -5.01 1.27
N LEU A 6 -10.90 -6.18 1.71
CA LEU A 6 -10.40 -7.27 0.88
C LEU A 6 -11.53 -7.89 0.05
N THR A 7 -11.19 -8.73 -0.93
CA THR A 7 -12.15 -9.39 -1.81
C THR A 7 -13.07 -10.37 -1.08
N ASP A 8 -12.58 -10.98 0.00
CA ASP A 8 -13.34 -11.84 0.90
C ASP A 8 -14.26 -11.07 1.89
N GLY A 9 -14.29 -9.74 1.77
CA GLY A 9 -15.09 -8.87 2.63
C GLY A 9 -14.43 -8.53 3.98
N GLN A 10 -13.26 -9.11 4.30
CA GLN A 10 -12.48 -8.74 5.47
C GLN A 10 -11.95 -7.33 5.35
N VAL A 11 -11.67 -6.71 6.49
CA VAL A 11 -11.15 -5.35 6.56
C VAL A 11 -9.72 -5.41 7.06
N LEU A 12 -8.77 -5.14 6.16
CA LEU A 12 -7.38 -4.98 6.53
C LEU A 12 -7.23 -3.60 7.20
N HIS A 13 -7.01 -3.63 8.51
CA HIS A 13 -6.61 -2.48 9.29
C HIS A 13 -5.10 -2.34 9.19
N LEU A 14 -4.63 -1.47 8.30
CA LEU A 14 -3.20 -1.19 8.17
C LEU A 14 -2.77 -0.35 9.39
N PRO A 15 -1.89 -0.88 10.26
CA PRO A 15 -1.32 -0.08 11.35
C PRO A 15 -0.56 1.12 10.75
N GLY A 16 -0.66 2.31 11.35
CA GLY A 16 -0.04 3.53 10.78
C GLY A 16 -0.80 4.15 9.60
N MET A 17 -1.97 3.62 9.26
CA MET A 17 -2.88 4.13 8.23
C MET A 17 -4.22 4.47 8.92
N PRO A 18 -4.58 5.75 9.04
CA PRO A 18 -4.39 6.79 8.05
C PRO A 18 -3.06 7.51 8.26
N PHE A 19 -2.55 8.06 7.17
CA PHE A 19 -1.66 9.21 7.18
C PHE A 19 -1.99 10.11 8.38
N VAL A 20 -1.12 10.09 9.38
CA VAL A 20 -1.37 10.69 10.69
C VAL A 20 -1.45 12.19 10.48
N THR A 21 -2.46 12.83 11.05
CA THR A 21 -2.45 14.29 11.15
C THR A 21 -1.55 14.67 12.31
N ASP A 22 -0.55 15.51 12.07
CA ASP A 22 0.24 16.09 13.15
C ASP A 22 -0.60 17.04 14.04
N SER A 23 0.02 17.64 15.06
CA SER A 23 -0.62 18.63 15.94
C SER A 23 -1.17 19.87 15.21
N HIS A 24 -0.83 20.03 13.93
CA HIS A 24 -1.27 21.12 13.05
C HIS A 24 -2.27 20.67 11.97
N SER A 25 -2.81 19.45 12.08
CA SER A 25 -3.72 18.85 11.10
C SER A 25 -3.09 18.65 9.70
N VAL A 26 -1.75 18.62 9.61
CA VAL A 26 -1.01 18.32 8.39
C VAL A 26 -0.96 16.82 8.19
N ILE A 27 -1.26 16.38 6.97
CA ILE A 27 -1.31 14.96 6.63
C ILE A 27 0.12 14.43 6.46
N MET A 28 0.61 13.65 7.42
CA MET A 28 1.95 13.05 7.37
C MET A 28 1.95 11.72 6.63
N ALA A 29 2.89 11.59 5.70
CA ALA A 29 3.28 10.30 5.13
C ALA A 29 4.02 9.44 6.17
N PRO A 30 3.74 8.13 6.29
CA PRO A 30 4.61 7.21 7.00
C PRO A 30 6.03 7.24 6.42
N ALA A 31 7.03 6.95 7.23
CA ALA A 31 8.41 6.83 6.74
C ALA A 31 8.50 5.64 5.76
N GLU A 32 9.50 5.66 4.88
CA GLU A 32 9.67 4.61 3.88
C GLU A 32 9.89 3.23 4.50
N ASP A 33 10.63 3.17 5.61
CA ASP A 33 10.85 1.93 6.37
C ASP A 33 9.53 1.38 6.95
N ASP A 34 8.65 2.26 7.42
CA ASP A 34 7.31 1.87 7.89
C ASP A 34 6.47 1.30 6.73
N LEU A 35 6.61 1.85 5.52
CA LEU A 35 5.91 1.33 4.34
C LEU A 35 6.40 -0.07 3.98
N ALA A 36 7.70 -0.33 4.04
CA ALA A 36 8.27 -1.65 3.77
C ALA A 36 7.80 -2.68 4.78
N ALA A 37 7.70 -2.32 6.06
CA ALA A 37 7.19 -3.21 7.11
C ALA A 37 5.71 -3.62 6.91
N LEU A 38 4.93 -2.85 6.15
CA LEU A 38 3.53 -3.17 5.86
C LEU A 38 3.35 -4.21 4.76
N VAL A 39 4.31 -4.32 3.83
CA VAL A 39 4.16 -5.13 2.61
C VAL A 39 3.96 -6.62 2.94
N PRO A 40 4.75 -7.24 3.84
CA PRO A 40 4.57 -8.65 4.21
C PRO A 40 3.23 -8.95 4.93
N LEU A 41 2.54 -7.92 5.45
CA LEU A 41 1.27 -8.08 6.16
C LEU A 41 0.06 -8.12 5.21
N ILE A 42 0.26 -7.78 3.93
CA ILE A 42 -0.80 -7.77 2.93
C ILE A 42 -0.87 -9.17 2.30
N PRO A 43 -2.04 -9.84 2.31
CA PRO A 43 -2.17 -11.14 1.65
C PRO A 43 -1.77 -11.08 0.18
N ALA A 44 -1.01 -12.07 -0.31
CA ALA A 44 -0.50 -12.09 -1.69
C ALA A 44 -1.61 -11.92 -2.75
N ALA A 45 -2.76 -12.59 -2.54
CA ALA A 45 -3.93 -12.49 -3.41
C ALA A 45 -4.53 -11.07 -3.50
N GLU A 46 -4.26 -10.22 -2.52
CA GLU A 46 -4.81 -8.86 -2.39
C GLU A 46 -3.81 -7.78 -2.82
N LEU A 47 -2.53 -8.12 -3.04
CA LEU A 47 -1.47 -7.16 -3.38
C LEU A 47 -1.83 -6.32 -4.60
N LEU A 48 -2.34 -6.92 -5.67
CA LEU A 48 -2.69 -6.21 -6.90
C LEU A 48 -3.93 -5.31 -6.72
N LEU A 49 -4.96 -5.79 -6.01
CA LEU A 49 -6.15 -4.98 -5.72
C LEU A 49 -5.78 -3.77 -4.85
N PHE A 50 -4.97 -3.99 -3.82
CA PHE A 50 -4.51 -2.94 -2.92
C PHE A 50 -3.65 -1.90 -3.66
N THR A 51 -2.71 -2.35 -4.50
CA THR A 51 -1.91 -1.51 -5.40
C THR A 51 -2.78 -0.62 -6.27
N GLY A 52 -3.80 -1.19 -6.93
CA GLY A 52 -4.73 -0.42 -7.78
C GLY A 52 -5.46 0.68 -7.01
N ARG A 53 -5.82 0.44 -5.74
CA ARG A 53 -6.46 1.44 -4.87
C ARG A 53 -5.51 2.56 -4.47
N LEU A 54 -4.24 2.25 -4.18
CA LEU A 54 -3.21 3.24 -3.87
C LEU A 54 -2.98 4.19 -5.05
N VAL A 55 -2.79 3.64 -6.25
CA VAL A 55 -2.61 4.41 -7.49
C VAL A 55 -3.84 5.27 -7.81
N THR A 56 -5.04 4.69 -7.67
CA THR A 56 -6.29 5.43 -7.87
C THR A 56 -6.44 6.58 -6.87
N GLY A 57 -6.10 6.35 -5.60
CA GLY A 57 -6.11 7.37 -4.55
C GLY A 57 -5.16 8.54 -4.86
N ALA A 58 -3.94 8.24 -5.28
CA ALA A 58 -2.96 9.23 -5.72
C ALA A 58 -3.46 10.02 -6.94
N ARG A 59 -3.97 9.33 -7.97
CA ARG A 59 -4.52 9.95 -9.19
C ARG A 59 -5.67 10.91 -8.90
N LYS A 60 -6.60 10.54 -8.01
CA LYS A 60 -7.76 11.37 -7.62
C LYS A 60 -7.34 12.66 -6.92
N ARG A 61 -6.26 12.63 -6.14
CA ARG A 61 -5.81 13.77 -5.32
C ARG A 61 -4.60 14.52 -5.89
N ARG A 62 -4.16 14.19 -7.12
CA ARG A 62 -2.95 14.74 -7.74
C ARG A 62 -2.88 16.27 -7.86
N ARG A 63 -4.03 16.95 -7.92
CA ARG A 63 -4.11 18.41 -8.05
C ARG A 63 -4.17 19.14 -6.70
N GLN A 64 -4.21 18.42 -5.58
CA GLN A 64 -4.31 19.00 -4.25
C GLN A 64 -2.94 18.97 -3.57
N ALA A 65 -2.28 20.13 -3.48
CA ALA A 65 -0.91 20.24 -2.96
C ALA A 65 -0.75 19.62 -1.55
N ARG A 66 -1.74 19.76 -0.67
CA ARG A 66 -1.79 19.13 0.67
C ARG A 66 -1.69 17.60 0.68
N TYR A 67 -1.82 16.93 -0.46
CA TYR A 67 -1.69 15.48 -0.60
C TYR A 67 -0.43 15.06 -1.34
N ALA A 68 0.49 15.97 -1.67
CA ALA A 68 1.68 15.65 -2.46
C ALA A 68 2.52 14.54 -1.81
N GLU A 69 2.95 14.73 -0.56
CA GLU A 69 3.76 13.77 0.19
C GLU A 69 3.02 12.44 0.40
N VAL A 70 1.73 12.51 0.72
CA VAL A 70 0.83 11.36 0.87
C VAL A 70 0.73 10.56 -0.43
N ASN A 71 0.64 11.24 -1.57
CA ASN A 71 0.58 10.58 -2.87
C ASN A 71 1.92 9.93 -3.21
N VAL A 72 3.05 10.55 -2.84
CA VAL A 72 4.38 9.93 -2.97
C VAL A 72 4.43 8.63 -2.15
N ALA A 73 4.03 8.65 -0.88
CA ALA A 73 3.99 7.46 -0.04
C ALA A 73 3.06 6.37 -0.58
N ARG A 74 1.87 6.73 -1.11
CA ARG A 74 0.99 5.77 -1.80
C ARG A 74 1.67 5.09 -2.98
N LEU A 75 2.39 5.87 -3.79
CA LEU A 75 3.07 5.34 -4.97
C LEU A 75 4.28 4.49 -4.59
N LYS A 76 5.04 4.87 -3.56
CA LYS A 76 6.12 4.05 -3.00
C LYS A 76 5.59 2.71 -2.48
N LEU A 77 4.52 2.72 -1.68
CA LEU A 77 3.90 1.49 -1.18
C LEU A 77 3.34 0.64 -2.32
N ALA A 78 2.73 1.25 -3.33
CA ALA A 78 2.25 0.56 -4.51
C ALA A 78 3.40 -0.14 -5.26
N ARG A 79 4.55 0.52 -5.38
CA ARG A 79 5.76 -0.08 -5.97
C ARG A 79 6.21 -1.30 -5.16
N LEU A 80 6.33 -1.18 -3.84
CA LEU A 80 6.75 -2.31 -3.00
C LEU A 80 5.77 -3.49 -3.08
N CYS A 81 4.46 -3.23 -3.19
CA CYS A 81 3.47 -4.29 -3.38
C CYS A 81 3.61 -4.99 -4.73
N ILE A 82 3.97 -4.26 -5.80
CA ILE A 82 4.26 -4.85 -7.12
C ILE A 82 5.55 -5.68 -7.04
N ASP A 83 6.60 -5.15 -6.43
CA ASP A 83 7.88 -5.84 -6.27
C ASP A 83 7.68 -7.17 -5.51
N GLN A 84 6.88 -7.18 -4.44
CA GLN A 84 6.53 -8.42 -3.71
C GLN A 84 5.72 -9.38 -4.58
N ALA A 85 4.71 -8.91 -5.30
CA ALA A 85 3.89 -9.76 -6.15
C ALA A 85 4.72 -10.41 -7.28
N LEU A 86 5.71 -9.71 -7.81
CA LEU A 86 6.65 -10.24 -8.80
C LEU A 86 7.57 -11.30 -8.18
N ALA A 87 8.09 -11.06 -6.98
CA ALA A 87 8.92 -12.03 -6.26
C ALA A 87 8.15 -13.31 -5.93
N ASP A 88 6.91 -13.19 -5.46
CA ASP A 88 6.03 -14.33 -5.17
C ASP A 88 5.77 -15.16 -6.43
N TRP A 89 5.55 -14.49 -7.58
CA TRP A 89 5.34 -15.16 -8.85
C TRP A 89 6.58 -15.93 -9.33
N GLN A 90 7.78 -15.33 -9.18
CA GLN A 90 9.04 -15.99 -9.50
C GLN A 90 9.25 -17.23 -8.62
N ALA A 91 8.97 -17.15 -7.32
CA ALA A 91 9.08 -18.28 -6.42
C ALA A 91 8.16 -19.45 -6.79
N VAL A 92 6.95 -19.17 -7.30
CA VAL A 92 6.04 -20.21 -7.81
C VAL A 92 6.58 -20.88 -9.07
N GLN A 93 7.30 -20.15 -9.94
CA GLN A 93 7.88 -20.69 -11.17
C GLN A 93 9.14 -21.54 -10.93
N GLU A 94 9.86 -21.32 -9.84
CA GLU A 94 11.10 -22.04 -9.51
C GLU A 94 10.88 -23.34 -8.71
N LEU A 95 9.65 -23.61 -8.24
CA LEU A 95 9.31 -24.89 -7.62
C LEU A 95 9.29 -25.99 -8.70
N PRO A 96 10.22 -26.96 -8.68
CA PRO A 96 10.19 -28.07 -9.62
C PRO A 96 8.92 -28.90 -9.38
N ASP A 97 8.27 -29.35 -10.46
CA ASP A 97 7.17 -30.32 -10.42
C ASP A 97 7.61 -31.51 -9.54
N ALA A 98 6.96 -31.66 -8.38
CA ALA A 98 7.20 -32.72 -7.41
C ALA A 98 6.56 -34.05 -7.84
#